data_AF-A0A8H4W160-F1
#
_entry.id   AF-A0A8H4W160-F1
#
_cell.length_a   1.000
_cell.length_b   1.000
_cell.length_c   1.000
_cell.angle_alpha   90.00
_cell.angle_beta   90.00
_cell.angle_gamma   90.00
#
_symmetry.space_group_name_H-M   'P 1'
#
loop_
_entity.id
_entity.type
_entity.pdbx_description
1 polymer ?
#
loop_
_entity_poly.entity_id
_entity_poly.type
_entity_poly.pdbx_seq_one_letter_code
_entity_poly.pdbx_strand_id
1 'polypeptide(L)'
;MSNAKYSRAAQRDSFDDTANYSQAPPLYDDEPSSSTDQAALLGGPRSSEDNIPDDFKFGGSVAEATIDIRMAFVRKVYAILSIQLIATGILSSLSFFSTSYKAWIQQNNWMLFVSLFGAIGFMLLTFWKRKSYPTNLLFLSGFTALEAYSVSVIVSFYDSKIVLQAVLLTAGIFIALTLFACQTKYDFTSWAPYLFGALWALVLFGFMAMFFPGNSTMELAYSGIAALLFSAYILVDTQLIMRHYHVEEEIAAAISLYLDIINLFLAILRILNQQNN
;
A
#
# COMPACT_ATOMS: atom_id res chain seq x y z
N MET A 1 38.57 24.68 -16.80
CA MET A 1 39.32 23.48 -16.38
C MET A 1 38.42 22.66 -15.46
N SER A 2 37.66 21.69 -16.00
CA SER A 2 36.74 20.86 -15.21
C SER A 2 37.36 19.49 -14.94
N ASN A 3 37.69 19.24 -13.67
CA ASN A 3 38.06 17.94 -13.12
C ASN A 3 36.84 17.01 -13.15
N ALA A 4 36.93 15.91 -13.88
CA ALA A 4 36.08 14.74 -13.67
C ALA A 4 36.99 13.52 -13.52
N LYS A 5 37.29 13.16 -12.25
CA LYS A 5 37.86 11.85 -11.91
C LYS A 5 36.77 10.79 -12.09
N TYR A 6 36.59 10.32 -13.31
CA TYR A 6 35.96 9.01 -13.54
C TYR A 6 37.07 7.97 -13.56
N SER A 7 37.23 7.25 -12.45
CA SER A 7 37.99 5.99 -12.46
C SER A 7 37.05 4.91 -12.98
N ARG A 8 37.41 4.30 -14.10
CA ARG A 8 36.68 3.15 -14.66
C ARG A 8 36.67 2.03 -13.60
N ALA A 9 35.51 1.42 -13.36
CA ALA A 9 35.44 0.23 -12.52
C ALA A 9 36.30 -0.88 -13.17
N ALA A 10 37.06 -1.61 -12.35
CA ALA A 10 37.85 -2.74 -12.83
C ALA A 10 36.90 -3.80 -13.38
N GLN A 11 36.89 -3.97 -14.70
CA GLN A 11 36.15 -5.03 -15.36
C GLN A 11 36.95 -6.32 -15.15
N ARG A 12 36.57 -7.09 -14.13
CA ARG A 12 37.05 -8.47 -13.96
C ARG A 12 36.38 -9.31 -15.05
N ASP A 13 37.16 -9.70 -16.06
CA ASP A 13 36.72 -10.73 -17.00
C ASP A 13 36.74 -12.07 -16.25
N SER A 14 35.56 -12.68 -16.08
CA SER A 14 35.42 -14.02 -15.47
C SER A 14 36.04 -15.15 -16.30
N PHE A 15 36.64 -14.81 -17.45
CA PHE A 15 37.33 -15.73 -18.33
C PHE A 15 38.82 -15.91 -17.99
N ASP A 16 39.40 -15.05 -17.15
CA ASP A 16 40.82 -15.13 -16.74
C ASP A 16 41.03 -15.95 -15.46
N ASP A 17 39.98 -16.30 -14.73
CA ASP A 17 40.06 -17.29 -13.65
C ASP A 17 40.08 -18.68 -14.29
N THR A 18 41.27 -19.18 -14.63
CA THR A 18 41.51 -20.63 -14.72
C THR A 18 41.36 -21.22 -13.32
N ALA A 19 40.12 -21.31 -12.84
CA ALA A 19 39.78 -22.07 -11.66
C ALA A 19 40.26 -23.50 -11.93
N ASN A 20 41.25 -23.92 -11.14
CA ASN A 20 41.79 -25.26 -11.20
C ASN A 20 40.72 -26.19 -10.60
N TYR A 21 39.71 -26.55 -11.40
CA TYR A 21 38.63 -27.43 -10.99
C TYR A 21 39.22 -28.82 -10.74
N SER A 22 39.60 -29.08 -9.49
CA SER A 22 40.25 -30.33 -9.07
C SER A 22 39.28 -31.52 -8.99
N GLN A 23 37.98 -31.28 -9.19
CA GLN A 23 36.95 -32.31 -9.18
C GLN A 23 35.98 -32.11 -10.34
N ALA A 24 35.58 -33.22 -10.95
CA ALA A 24 34.55 -33.24 -11.98
C ALA A 24 33.20 -32.85 -11.38
N PRO A 25 32.32 -32.19 -12.15
CA PRO A 25 30.97 -31.89 -11.70
C PRO A 25 30.23 -33.19 -11.33
N PRO A 26 29.37 -33.19 -10.30
CA PRO A 26 28.53 -34.33 -9.95
C PRO A 26 27.67 -34.76 -11.14
N LEU A 27 27.46 -36.08 -11.31
CA LEU A 27 26.56 -36.60 -12.34
C LEU A 27 25.10 -36.25 -11.97
N TYR A 28 24.29 -35.94 -12.97
CA TYR A 28 22.88 -35.55 -12.81
C TYR A 28 22.00 -36.60 -12.12
N ASP A 29 22.46 -37.86 -12.02
CA ASP A 29 21.70 -38.98 -11.47
C ASP A 29 21.96 -39.21 -9.96
N ASP A 30 22.86 -38.44 -9.33
CA ASP A 30 23.05 -38.50 -7.88
C ASP A 30 21.97 -37.66 -7.17
N GLU A 31 20.82 -38.25 -6.85
CA GLU A 31 19.86 -37.61 -5.95
C GLU A 31 20.53 -37.34 -4.58
N PRO A 32 20.50 -36.09 -4.08
CA PRO A 32 21.16 -35.74 -2.83
C PRO A 32 20.51 -36.50 -1.66
N SER A 33 21.27 -37.44 -1.10
CA SER A 33 20.84 -38.32 -0.01
C SER A 33 20.70 -37.63 1.36
N SER A 34 21.04 -36.33 1.46
CA SER A 34 20.94 -35.56 2.70
C SER A 34 20.48 -34.12 2.47
N SER A 35 19.77 -33.55 3.45
CA SER A 35 19.33 -32.15 3.45
C SER A 35 20.50 -31.15 3.41
N THR A 36 21.69 -31.57 3.81
CA THR A 36 22.92 -30.79 3.79
C THR A 36 23.43 -30.58 2.35
N ASP A 37 23.28 -31.59 1.49
CA ASP A 37 23.76 -31.53 0.10
C ASP A 37 22.84 -30.67 -0.79
N GLN A 38 21.54 -30.63 -0.50
CA GLN A 38 20.61 -29.68 -1.15
C GLN A 38 20.91 -28.23 -0.79
N ALA A 39 21.34 -27.94 0.44
CA ALA A 39 21.73 -26.59 0.85
C ALA A 39 23.02 -26.12 0.19
N ALA A 40 23.94 -27.04 -0.13
CA ALA A 40 25.16 -26.74 -0.88
C ALA A 40 24.87 -26.42 -2.36
N LEU A 41 23.87 -27.07 -2.97
CA LEU A 41 23.45 -26.83 -4.35
C LEU A 41 22.56 -25.58 -4.52
N LEU A 42 21.70 -25.29 -3.54
CA LEU A 42 20.78 -24.15 -3.58
C LEU A 42 21.33 -22.86 -2.95
N GLY A 43 22.46 -22.96 -2.23
CA GLY A 43 23.04 -21.87 -1.47
C GLY A 43 22.21 -21.51 -0.23
N GLY A 44 22.87 -21.03 0.83
CA GLY A 44 22.18 -20.48 1.99
C GLY A 44 21.36 -19.22 1.65
N PRO A 45 20.50 -18.74 2.57
CA PRO A 45 19.80 -17.47 2.41
C PRO A 45 20.82 -16.34 2.13
N ARG A 46 20.64 -15.62 1.02
CA ARG A 46 21.56 -14.55 0.59
C ARG A 46 21.67 -13.45 1.64
N SER A 47 22.89 -12.98 1.90
CA SER A 47 23.18 -11.90 2.84
C SER A 47 23.51 -10.59 2.12
N SER A 48 23.35 -9.44 2.78
CA SER A 48 23.74 -8.14 2.20
C SER A 48 25.26 -7.96 2.09
N GLU A 49 26.03 -8.80 2.79
CA GLU A 49 27.49 -8.83 2.79
C GLU A 49 28.05 -9.75 1.68
N ASP A 50 27.19 -10.48 0.97
CA ASP A 50 27.60 -11.32 -0.15
C ASP A 50 28.19 -10.44 -1.25
N ASN A 51 29.39 -10.80 -1.72
CA ASN A 51 30.13 -10.07 -2.76
C ASN A 51 29.58 -10.40 -4.16
N ILE A 52 28.29 -10.16 -4.34
CA ILE A 52 27.53 -10.33 -5.58
C ILE A 52 27.23 -8.96 -6.20
N PRO A 53 27.20 -8.85 -7.54
CA PRO A 53 26.79 -7.63 -8.22
C PRO A 53 25.40 -7.17 -7.76
N ASP A 54 25.19 -5.85 -7.66
CA ASP A 54 23.96 -5.27 -7.10
C ASP A 54 22.69 -5.72 -7.83
N ASP A 55 22.77 -6.04 -9.13
CA ASP A 55 21.68 -6.58 -9.93
C ASP A 55 21.13 -7.93 -9.40
N PHE A 56 21.91 -8.69 -8.63
CA PHE A 56 21.46 -9.94 -7.99
C PHE A 56 20.93 -9.76 -6.57
N LYS A 57 21.00 -8.54 -6.01
CA LYS A 57 20.43 -8.18 -4.69
C LYS A 57 18.96 -7.77 -4.80
N PHE A 58 18.51 -7.40 -6.00
CA PHE A 58 17.10 -7.22 -6.34
C PHE A 58 16.57 -8.54 -6.91
N GLY A 59 15.72 -9.23 -6.16
CA GLY A 59 14.92 -10.31 -6.74
C GLY A 59 13.71 -9.77 -7.50
N GLY A 60 12.96 -10.63 -8.17
CA GLY A 60 11.72 -10.26 -8.86
C GLY A 60 10.63 -9.74 -7.91
N SER A 61 10.79 -9.97 -6.59
CA SER A 61 9.90 -9.53 -5.53
C SER A 61 10.66 -9.07 -4.28
N VAL A 62 9.96 -8.37 -3.38
CA VAL A 62 10.47 -7.97 -2.07
C VAL A 62 10.90 -9.18 -1.24
N ALA A 63 10.22 -10.34 -1.33
CA ALA A 63 10.64 -11.53 -0.57
C ALA A 63 12.04 -12.03 -0.93
N GLU A 64 12.44 -11.87 -2.20
CA GLU A 64 13.72 -12.34 -2.74
C GLU A 64 14.87 -11.34 -2.54
N ALA A 65 14.56 -10.09 -2.19
CA ALA A 65 15.56 -9.06 -1.95
C ALA A 65 16.27 -9.26 -0.60
N THR A 66 17.48 -8.69 -0.45
CA THR A 66 18.22 -8.71 0.82
C THR A 66 17.43 -7.97 1.92
N ILE A 67 17.65 -8.34 3.18
CA ILE A 67 16.88 -7.83 4.33
C ILE A 67 16.93 -6.29 4.40
N ASP A 68 18.08 -5.69 4.12
CA ASP A 68 18.24 -4.24 4.13
C ASP A 68 17.37 -3.54 3.07
N ILE A 69 17.30 -4.11 1.87
CA ILE A 69 16.47 -3.59 0.78
C ILE A 69 14.98 -3.74 1.12
N ARG A 70 14.60 -4.87 1.72
CA ARG A 70 13.22 -5.13 2.18
C ARG A 70 12.76 -4.12 3.22
N MET A 71 13.58 -3.90 4.24
CA MET A 71 13.28 -2.92 5.29
C MET A 71 13.22 -1.49 4.73
N ALA A 72 14.08 -1.16 3.77
CA ALA A 72 14.04 0.14 3.10
C ALA A 72 12.75 0.33 2.30
N PHE A 73 12.32 -0.68 1.54
CA PHE A 73 11.05 -0.67 0.81
C PHE A 73 9.86 -0.45 1.76
N VAL A 74 9.73 -1.28 2.80
CA VAL A 74 8.64 -1.16 3.78
C VAL A 74 8.65 0.23 4.43
N ARG A 75 9.83 0.74 4.83
CA ARG A 75 9.94 2.08 5.40
C ARG A 75 9.43 3.16 4.44
N LYS A 76 9.76 3.08 3.14
CA LYS A 76 9.27 4.04 2.15
C LYS A 76 7.75 3.99 2.00
N VAL A 77 7.17 2.79 1.90
CA VAL A 77 5.71 2.61 1.77
C VAL A 77 4.99 3.25 2.96
N TYR A 78 5.39 2.92 4.19
CA TYR A 78 4.75 3.46 5.39
C TYR A 78 5.07 4.94 5.62
N ALA A 79 6.20 5.46 5.15
CA ALA A 79 6.50 6.89 5.19
C ALA A 79 5.58 7.69 4.25
N ILE A 80 5.40 7.22 3.01
CA ILE A 80 4.45 7.80 2.05
C ILE A 80 3.04 7.76 2.66
N LEU A 81 2.61 6.60 3.14
CA LEU A 81 1.30 6.42 3.78
C LEU A 81 1.08 7.41 4.94
N SER A 82 2.08 7.56 5.81
CA SER A 82 1.99 8.47 6.96
C SER A 82 1.81 9.91 6.52
N ILE A 83 2.52 10.35 5.48
CA ILE A 83 2.36 11.69 4.90
C ILE A 83 0.95 11.85 4.32
N GLN A 84 0.42 10.84 3.63
CA GLN A 84 -0.93 10.89 3.06
C GLN A 84 -2.01 11.01 4.14
N LEU A 85 -1.90 10.23 5.21
CA LEU A 85 -2.84 10.27 6.34
C LEU A 85 -2.75 11.59 7.10
N ILE A 86 -1.54 12.12 7.33
CA ILE A 86 -1.34 13.43 7.97
C ILE A 86 -1.95 14.54 7.10
N ALA A 87 -1.68 14.55 5.80
CA ALA A 87 -2.24 15.53 4.87
C ALA A 87 -3.78 15.47 4.86
N THR A 88 -4.35 14.27 4.88
CA THR A 88 -5.79 14.04 4.96
C THR A 88 -6.38 14.56 6.27
N GLY A 89 -5.73 14.27 7.40
CA GLY A 89 -6.14 14.76 8.71
C GLY A 89 -6.08 16.28 8.82
N ILE A 90 -5.00 16.91 8.34
CA ILE A 90 -4.85 18.37 8.32
C ILE A 90 -5.97 19.01 7.50
N LEU A 91 -6.17 18.56 6.25
CA LEU A 91 -7.19 19.14 5.37
C LEU A 91 -8.59 18.93 5.94
N SER A 92 -8.87 17.76 6.50
CA SER A 92 -10.14 17.47 7.17
C SER A 92 -10.35 18.36 8.40
N SER A 93 -9.31 18.61 9.19
CA SER A 93 -9.39 19.45 10.39
C SER A 93 -9.76 20.91 10.11
N LEU A 94 -9.40 21.44 8.93
CA LEU A 94 -9.78 22.78 8.51
C LEU A 94 -11.30 22.95 8.47
N SER A 95 -12.05 21.88 8.18
CA SER A 95 -13.52 21.90 8.19
C SER A 95 -14.13 22.10 9.58
N PHE A 96 -13.38 21.81 10.65
CA PHE A 96 -13.82 22.03 12.03
C PHE A 96 -13.39 23.37 12.60
N PHE A 97 -12.23 23.87 12.21
CA PHE A 97 -11.69 25.12 12.75
C PHE A 97 -12.15 26.36 11.99
N SER A 98 -12.53 26.22 10.72
CA SER A 98 -12.96 27.34 9.87
C SER A 98 -14.39 27.14 9.38
N THR A 99 -15.32 27.88 9.98
CA THR A 99 -16.72 27.92 9.55
C THR A 99 -16.85 28.37 8.09
N SER A 100 -16.01 29.31 7.64
CA SER A 100 -16.00 29.78 6.25
C SER A 100 -15.61 28.68 5.28
N TYR A 101 -14.57 27.90 5.60
CA TYR A 101 -14.15 26.78 4.76
C TYR A 101 -15.22 25.68 4.74
N LYS A 102 -15.78 25.34 5.91
CA LYS A 102 -16.90 24.39 6.04
C LYS A 102 -18.10 24.78 5.17
N ALA A 103 -18.55 26.03 5.28
CA ALA A 103 -19.67 26.53 4.50
C ALA A 103 -19.38 26.50 3.00
N TRP A 104 -18.15 26.82 2.60
CA TRP A 104 -17.74 26.81 1.20
C TRP A 104 -17.72 25.40 0.59
N ILE A 105 -17.12 24.41 1.26
CA ILE A 105 -17.09 23.03 0.76
C ILE A 105 -18.49 22.39 0.70
N GLN A 106 -19.39 22.74 1.63
CA GLN A 106 -20.76 22.22 1.65
C GLN A 106 -21.67 22.86 0.60
N GLN A 107 -21.42 24.12 0.21
CA GLN A 107 -22.16 24.80 -0.86
C GLN A 107 -21.68 24.36 -2.25
N ASN A 108 -20.39 24.08 -2.40
CA ASN A 108 -19.78 23.72 -3.69
C ASN A 108 -19.70 22.20 -3.91
N ASN A 109 -20.84 21.51 -3.80
CA ASN A 109 -20.89 20.04 -3.96
C ASN A 109 -20.35 19.53 -5.30
N TRP A 110 -20.33 20.35 -6.34
CA TRP A 110 -19.72 20.00 -7.63
C TRP A 110 -18.22 19.71 -7.52
N MET A 111 -17.52 20.34 -6.58
CA MET A 111 -16.09 20.14 -6.35
C MET A 111 -15.79 18.75 -5.79
N LEU A 112 -16.74 18.12 -5.09
CA LEU A 112 -16.62 16.74 -4.65
C LEU A 112 -16.52 15.77 -5.85
N PHE A 113 -17.29 16.01 -6.92
CA PHE A 113 -17.19 15.19 -8.12
C PHE A 113 -15.86 15.43 -8.84
N VAL A 114 -15.40 16.69 -8.90
CA VAL A 114 -14.09 17.03 -9.47
C VAL A 114 -12.96 16.37 -8.69
N SER A 115 -13.04 16.35 -7.36
CA SER A 115 -12.03 15.69 -6.54
C SER A 115 -12.08 14.17 -6.68
N LEU A 116 -13.26 13.55 -6.74
CA LEU A 116 -13.40 12.11 -6.93
C LEU A 116 -12.84 11.65 -8.27
N PHE A 117 -13.31 12.25 -9.39
CA PHE A 117 -12.82 11.89 -10.72
C PHE A 117 -11.37 12.30 -10.93
N GLY A 118 -10.97 13.42 -10.34
CA GLY A 118 -9.58 13.87 -10.35
C GLY A 118 -8.66 12.91 -9.59
N ALA A 119 -9.06 12.40 -8.42
CA ALA A 119 -8.30 11.41 -7.67
C ALA A 119 -8.09 10.14 -8.50
N ILE A 120 -9.15 9.61 -9.13
CA ILE A 120 -9.03 8.47 -10.06
C ILE A 120 -8.08 8.80 -11.22
N GLY A 121 -8.21 9.98 -11.84
CA GLY A 121 -7.33 10.42 -12.93
C GLY A 121 -5.86 10.49 -12.51
N PHE A 122 -5.57 11.12 -11.37
CA PHE A 122 -4.21 11.23 -10.83
C PHE A 122 -3.65 9.88 -10.38
N MET A 123 -4.49 8.98 -9.89
CA MET A 123 -4.11 7.60 -9.59
C MET A 123 -3.66 6.88 -10.87
N LEU A 124 -4.46 6.93 -11.94
CA LEU A 124 -4.11 6.36 -13.25
C LEU A 124 -2.83 6.98 -13.83
N LEU A 125 -2.66 8.30 -13.72
CA LEU A 125 -1.42 8.99 -14.13
C LEU A 125 -0.21 8.51 -13.32
N THR A 126 -0.39 8.30 -12.02
CA THR A 126 0.67 7.76 -11.15
C THR A 126 1.06 6.35 -11.58
N PHE A 127 0.09 5.49 -11.91
CA PHE A 127 0.36 4.15 -12.44
C PHE A 127 1.05 4.21 -13.81
N TRP A 128 0.62 5.08 -14.71
CA TRP A 128 1.22 5.23 -16.04
C TRP A 128 2.67 5.73 -15.96
N LYS A 129 2.95 6.68 -15.06
CA LYS A 129 4.28 7.27 -14.86
C LYS A 129 5.02 6.70 -13.65
N ARG A 130 4.67 5.50 -13.21
CA ARG A 130 5.20 4.88 -11.98
C ARG A 130 6.74 4.82 -11.89
N LYS A 131 7.42 4.61 -13.03
CA LYS A 131 8.88 4.54 -13.14
C LYS A 131 9.57 5.90 -13.35
N SER A 132 8.82 6.98 -13.50
CA SER A 132 9.35 8.31 -13.84
C SER A 132 9.48 9.20 -12.61
N TYR A 133 10.64 9.18 -11.97
CA TYR A 133 10.95 10.07 -10.84
C TYR A 133 11.43 11.44 -11.34
N PRO A 134 11.01 12.59 -10.76
CA PRO A 134 10.08 12.76 -9.62
C PRO A 134 8.59 12.95 -10.04
N THR A 135 8.27 12.77 -11.32
CA THR A 135 6.91 12.99 -11.84
C THR A 135 5.85 12.11 -11.15
N ASN A 136 6.20 10.87 -10.82
CA ASN A 136 5.34 9.96 -10.05
C ASN A 136 4.92 10.54 -8.68
N LEU A 137 5.82 11.23 -7.98
CA LEU A 137 5.52 11.89 -6.70
C LEU A 137 4.60 13.10 -6.87
N LEU A 138 4.74 13.85 -7.96
CA LEU A 138 3.85 14.96 -8.25
C LEU A 138 2.43 14.44 -8.49
N PHE A 139 2.26 13.38 -9.27
CA PHE A 139 0.93 12.78 -9.47
C PHE A 139 0.36 12.15 -8.21
N LEU A 140 1.20 11.49 -7.39
CA LEU A 140 0.81 10.97 -6.09
C LEU A 140 0.32 12.08 -5.15
N SER A 141 0.98 13.24 -5.14
CA SER A 141 0.58 14.39 -4.34
C SER A 141 -0.77 14.95 -4.79
N GLY A 142 -1.00 15.01 -6.11
CA GLY A 142 -2.29 15.41 -6.69
C GLY A 142 -3.40 14.44 -6.31
N PHE A 143 -3.15 13.13 -6.42
CA PHE A 143 -4.07 12.08 -5.94
C PHE A 143 -4.41 12.28 -4.46
N THR A 144 -3.38 12.41 -3.62
CA THR A 144 -3.55 12.55 -2.16
C THR A 144 -4.33 13.82 -1.81
N ALA A 145 -4.06 14.95 -2.48
CA ALA A 145 -4.76 16.20 -2.22
C ALA A 145 -6.25 16.13 -2.59
N LEU A 146 -6.58 15.50 -3.71
CA LEU A 146 -7.96 15.34 -4.16
C LEU A 146 -8.72 14.32 -3.31
N GLU A 147 -8.08 13.23 -2.91
CA GLU A 147 -8.69 12.26 -1.99
C GLU A 147 -8.90 12.89 -0.59
N ALA A 148 -7.89 13.57 -0.06
CA ALA A 148 -7.99 14.30 1.20
C ALA A 148 -9.10 15.36 1.18
N TYR A 149 -9.29 16.03 0.05
CA TYR A 149 -10.39 16.99 -0.13
C TYR A 149 -11.74 16.28 -0.09
N SER A 150 -11.90 15.16 -0.80
CA SER A 150 -13.13 14.36 -0.77
C SER A 150 -13.47 13.91 0.65
N VAL A 151 -12.49 13.42 1.40
CA VAL A 151 -12.65 13.07 2.82
C VAL A 151 -13.03 14.29 3.66
N SER A 152 -12.39 15.44 3.44
CA SER A 152 -12.71 16.69 4.15
C SER A 152 -14.17 17.14 3.92
N VAL A 153 -14.69 17.01 2.70
CA VAL A 153 -16.09 17.30 2.39
C VAL A 153 -17.01 16.35 3.16
N ILE A 154 -16.77 15.04 3.09
CA ILE A 154 -17.61 14.03 3.75
C ILE A 154 -17.64 14.29 5.26
N VAL A 155 -16.47 14.42 5.86
CA VAL A 155 -16.28 14.63 7.31
C VAL A 155 -16.95 15.93 7.81
N SER A 156 -17.08 16.94 6.95
CA SER A 156 -17.74 18.20 7.32
C SER A 156 -19.22 18.04 7.73
N PHE A 157 -19.88 16.97 7.27
CA PHE A 157 -21.28 16.65 7.59
C PHE A 157 -21.44 15.86 8.89
N TYR A 158 -20.34 15.47 9.55
CA TYR A 158 -20.36 14.71 10.80
C TYR A 158 -19.97 15.59 11.99
N ASP A 159 -20.40 15.18 13.19
CA ASP A 159 -19.93 15.79 14.43
C ASP A 159 -18.45 15.49 14.67
N SER A 160 -17.69 16.48 15.12
CA SER A 160 -16.24 16.37 15.32
C SER A 160 -15.86 15.29 16.34
N LYS A 161 -16.70 15.02 17.34
CA LYS A 161 -16.48 13.94 18.32
C LYS A 161 -16.57 12.57 17.66
N ILE A 162 -17.56 12.36 16.79
CA ILE A 162 -17.76 11.11 16.05
C ILE A 162 -16.57 10.89 15.10
N VAL A 163 -16.11 11.95 14.44
CA VAL A 163 -14.96 11.89 13.55
C VAL A 163 -13.69 11.51 14.30
N LEU A 164 -13.43 12.13 15.46
CA LEU A 164 -12.27 11.79 16.29
C LEU A 164 -12.32 10.34 16.77
N GLN A 165 -13.48 9.84 17.20
CA GLN A 165 -13.67 8.45 17.57
C GLN A 165 -13.38 7.50 16.41
N ALA A 166 -13.88 7.82 15.21
CA ALA A 166 -13.63 7.03 14.00
C ALA A 166 -12.14 6.97 13.64
N VAL A 167 -11.42 8.10 13.73
CA VAL A 167 -9.96 8.13 13.51
C VAL A 167 -9.23 7.22 14.49
N LEU A 168 -9.52 7.32 15.78
CA LEU A 168 -8.87 6.52 16.82
C LEU A 168 -9.13 5.01 16.63
N LEU A 169 -10.39 4.65 16.33
CA LEU A 169 -10.78 3.26 16.11
C LEU A 169 -10.12 2.70 14.85
N THR A 170 -10.11 3.46 13.75
CA THR A 170 -9.45 3.06 12.50
C THR A 170 -7.95 2.86 12.71
N ALA A 171 -7.28 3.78 13.40
CA ALA A 171 -5.86 3.67 13.71
C ALA A 171 -5.57 2.42 14.56
N GLY A 172 -6.38 2.15 15.58
CA GLY A 172 -6.27 0.94 16.40
C GLY A 172 -6.43 -0.34 15.60
N ILE A 173 -7.45 -0.43 14.74
CA ILE A 173 -7.68 -1.59 13.86
C ILE A 173 -6.51 -1.74 12.88
N PHE A 174 -6.11 -0.68 12.19
CA PHE A 174 -5.02 -0.72 11.22
C PHE A 174 -3.71 -1.21 11.84
N ILE A 175 -3.33 -0.67 13.01
CA ILE A 175 -2.12 -1.09 13.72
C ILE A 175 -2.22 -2.56 14.14
N ALA A 176 -3.35 -2.97 14.73
CA ALA A 176 -3.54 -4.35 15.17
C ALA A 176 -3.48 -5.35 14.00
N LEU A 177 -4.16 -5.05 12.89
CA LEU A 177 -4.18 -5.90 11.70
C LEU A 177 -2.81 -5.93 11.02
N THR A 178 -2.13 -4.79 10.91
CA THR A 178 -0.77 -4.73 10.35
C THR A 178 0.18 -5.59 11.17
N LEU A 179 0.19 -5.45 12.50
CA LEU A 179 1.03 -6.27 13.39
C LEU A 179 0.69 -7.76 13.28
N PHE A 180 -0.59 -8.09 13.18
CA PHE A 180 -1.03 -9.47 13.00
C PHE A 180 -0.60 -10.05 11.64
N ALA A 181 -0.76 -9.30 10.56
CA ALA A 181 -0.33 -9.68 9.21
C ALA A 181 1.19 -9.92 9.13
N CYS A 182 1.99 -9.13 9.86
CA CYS A 182 3.44 -9.28 9.95
C CYS A 182 3.88 -10.56 10.68
N GLN A 183 3.13 -10.99 11.70
CA GLN A 183 3.50 -12.11 12.58
C GLN A 183 2.90 -13.44 12.13
N THR A 184 1.76 -13.41 11.46
CA THR A 184 1.03 -14.62 11.10
C THR A 184 1.73 -15.43 10.01
N LYS A 185 1.66 -16.76 10.16
CA LYS A 185 2.12 -17.72 9.16
C LYS A 185 1.07 -18.00 8.10
N TYR A 186 -0.20 -17.65 8.36
CA TYR A 186 -1.27 -17.80 7.39
C TYR A 186 -1.06 -16.85 6.21
N ASP A 187 -1.25 -17.36 5.00
CA ASP A 187 -1.12 -16.58 3.78
C ASP A 187 -2.48 -16.02 3.36
N PHE A 188 -2.73 -14.77 3.75
CA PHE A 188 -3.90 -14.00 3.36
C PHE A 188 -3.83 -13.55 1.90
N THR A 189 -2.67 -13.54 1.24
CA THR A 189 -2.57 -13.05 -0.15
C THR A 189 -3.44 -13.85 -1.14
N SER A 190 -3.72 -15.12 -0.81
CA SER A 190 -4.68 -15.96 -1.53
C SER A 190 -6.13 -15.45 -1.49
N TRP A 191 -6.46 -14.51 -0.59
CA TRP A 191 -7.80 -13.93 -0.49
C TRP A 191 -8.05 -12.81 -1.51
N ALA A 192 -7.01 -12.27 -2.14
CA ALA A 192 -7.08 -11.15 -3.08
C ALA A 192 -8.20 -11.28 -4.16
N PRO A 193 -8.36 -12.41 -4.89
CA PRO A 193 -9.42 -12.51 -5.90
C PRO A 193 -10.83 -12.47 -5.30
N TYR A 194 -11.03 -13.03 -4.11
CA TYR A 194 -12.32 -13.00 -3.42
C TYR A 194 -12.65 -11.59 -2.92
N LEU A 195 -11.66 -10.90 -2.35
CA LEU A 195 -11.79 -9.51 -1.94
C LEU A 195 -12.09 -8.58 -3.12
N PHE A 196 -11.47 -8.84 -4.28
CA PHE A 196 -11.75 -8.09 -5.51
C PHE A 196 -13.21 -8.25 -5.95
N GLY A 197 -13.74 -9.47 -5.95
CA GLY A 197 -15.15 -9.72 -6.24
C GLY A 197 -16.10 -9.06 -5.22
N ALA A 198 -15.76 -9.14 -3.93
CA ALA A 198 -16.53 -8.53 -2.85
C ALA A 198 -16.53 -6.98 -2.94
N LEU A 199 -15.42 -6.37 -3.33
CA LEU A 199 -15.31 -4.93 -3.56
C LEU A 199 -16.26 -4.48 -4.68
N TRP A 200 -16.28 -5.20 -5.81
CA TRP A 200 -17.21 -4.88 -6.90
C TRP A 200 -18.67 -5.04 -6.47
N ALA A 201 -19.00 -6.08 -5.70
CA ALA A 201 -20.34 -6.22 -5.14
C ALA A 201 -20.72 -5.03 -4.24
N LEU A 202 -19.78 -4.58 -3.40
CA LEU A 202 -19.96 -3.42 -2.52
C LEU A 202 -20.17 -2.12 -3.32
N VAL A 203 -19.35 -1.90 -4.36
CA VAL A 203 -19.48 -0.73 -5.26
C VAL A 203 -20.82 -0.73 -5.98
N LEU A 204 -21.25 -1.86 -6.55
CA LEU A 204 -22.53 -1.98 -7.25
C LEU A 204 -23.71 -1.78 -6.30
N PHE A 205 -23.63 -2.31 -5.08
CA PHE A 205 -24.64 -2.07 -4.06
C PHE A 205 -24.70 -0.59 -3.64
N GLY A 206 -23.54 0.04 -3.42
CA GLY A 206 -23.45 1.47 -3.11
C GLY A 206 -24.00 2.34 -4.24
N PHE A 207 -23.78 1.95 -5.50
CA PHE A 207 -24.38 2.61 -6.66
C PHE A 207 -25.90 2.44 -6.69
N MET A 208 -26.43 1.25 -6.43
CA MET A 208 -27.87 1.04 -6.31
C MET A 208 -28.50 1.85 -5.17
N ALA A 209 -27.81 1.96 -4.03
CA ALA A 209 -28.27 2.73 -2.87
C ALA A 209 -28.44 4.24 -3.17
N MET A 210 -27.79 4.77 -4.22
CA MET A 210 -28.00 6.14 -4.69
C MET A 210 -29.41 6.35 -5.26
N PHE A 211 -29.99 5.34 -5.91
CA PHE A 211 -31.34 5.40 -6.50
C PHE A 211 -32.42 4.85 -5.56
N PHE A 212 -32.04 3.94 -4.66
CA PHE A 212 -32.94 3.28 -3.72
C PHE A 212 -32.41 3.49 -2.29
N PRO A 213 -32.69 4.64 -1.66
CA PRO A 213 -32.22 4.92 -0.31
C PRO A 213 -32.76 3.87 0.66
N GLY A 214 -31.86 3.23 1.40
CA GLY A 214 -32.18 2.18 2.37
C GLY A 214 -32.75 2.71 3.67
N ASN A 215 -33.17 1.78 4.53
CA ASN A 215 -33.42 2.10 5.94
C ASN A 215 -32.11 2.14 6.74
N SER A 216 -32.15 2.72 7.94
CA SER A 216 -30.98 2.81 8.84
C SER A 216 -30.28 1.46 9.05
N THR A 217 -31.04 0.35 9.15
CA THR A 217 -30.49 -1.00 9.29
C THR A 217 -29.67 -1.45 8.08
N MET A 218 -30.14 -1.21 6.86
CA MET A 218 -29.43 -1.54 5.63
C MET A 218 -28.13 -0.75 5.51
N GLU A 219 -28.18 0.50 5.94
CA GLU A 219 -27.09 1.45 5.91
C GLU A 219 -25.99 1.09 6.93
N LEU A 220 -26.41 0.58 8.10
CA LEU A 220 -25.52 0.00 9.12
C LEU A 220 -24.92 -1.34 8.66
N ALA A 221 -25.72 -2.21 8.05
CA ALA A 221 -25.23 -3.47 7.49
C ALA A 221 -24.19 -3.22 6.38
N TYR A 222 -24.47 -2.27 5.48
CA TYR A 222 -23.54 -1.90 4.41
C TYR A 222 -22.20 -1.41 4.96
N SER A 223 -22.23 -0.50 5.93
CA SER A 223 -21.01 0.03 6.55
C SER A 223 -20.27 -1.01 7.39
N GLY A 224 -20.97 -1.92 8.07
CA GLY A 224 -20.37 -3.07 8.75
C GLY A 224 -19.64 -4.03 7.79
N ILE A 225 -20.28 -4.36 6.67
CA ILE A 225 -19.66 -5.19 5.62
C ILE A 225 -18.46 -4.47 5.01
N ALA A 226 -18.57 -3.17 4.72
CA ALA A 226 -17.45 -2.36 4.24
C ALA A 226 -16.27 -2.40 5.22
N ALA A 227 -16.51 -2.18 6.51
CA ALA A 227 -15.47 -2.19 7.52
C ALA A 227 -14.75 -3.54 7.61
N LEU A 228 -15.48 -4.66 7.55
CA LEU A 228 -14.88 -5.99 7.51
C LEU A 228 -14.08 -6.24 6.23
N LEU A 229 -14.61 -5.79 5.08
CA LEU A 229 -13.96 -5.95 3.79
C LEU A 229 -12.63 -5.20 3.74
N PHE A 230 -12.62 -3.92 4.11
CA PHE A 230 -11.38 -3.12 4.10
C PHE A 230 -10.41 -3.53 5.21
N SER A 231 -10.89 -4.09 6.32
CA SER A 231 -10.04 -4.76 7.30
C SER A 231 -9.34 -5.99 6.71
N ALA A 232 -10.04 -6.80 5.92
CA ALA A 232 -9.43 -7.93 5.22
C ALA A 232 -8.45 -7.48 4.14
N TYR A 233 -8.74 -6.40 3.39
CA TYR A 233 -7.79 -5.80 2.47
C TYR A 233 -6.50 -5.34 3.18
N ILE A 234 -6.58 -4.67 4.33
CA ILE A 234 -5.38 -4.28 5.11
C ILE A 234 -4.50 -5.50 5.42
N LEU A 235 -5.09 -6.65 5.78
CA LEU A 235 -4.33 -7.88 6.02
C LEU A 235 -3.60 -8.37 4.75
N VAL A 236 -4.33 -8.42 3.63
CA VAL A 236 -3.81 -8.85 2.33
C VAL A 236 -2.71 -7.91 1.84
N ASP A 237 -3.00 -6.62 1.80
CA ASP A 237 -2.10 -5.58 1.29
C ASP A 237 -0.85 -5.47 2.13
N THR A 238 -0.95 -5.59 3.46
CA THR A 238 0.23 -5.67 4.33
C THR A 238 1.11 -6.86 3.96
N GLN A 239 0.53 -8.04 3.71
CA GLN A 239 1.30 -9.22 3.29
C GLN A 239 1.87 -9.12 1.88
N LEU A 240 1.15 -8.49 0.95
CA LEU A 240 1.66 -8.18 -0.38
C LEU A 240 2.88 -7.24 -0.28
N ILE A 241 2.81 -6.20 0.56
CA ILE A 241 3.93 -5.26 0.82
C ILE A 241 5.17 -5.99 1.34
N MET A 242 4.99 -6.96 2.23
CA MET A 242 6.13 -7.66 2.84
C MET A 242 6.79 -8.70 1.92
N ARG A 243 6.09 -9.18 0.89
CA ARG A 243 6.50 -10.39 0.15
C ARG A 243 6.44 -10.27 -1.37
N HIS A 244 5.39 -9.67 -1.93
CA HIS A 244 5.04 -9.85 -3.35
C HIS A 244 5.33 -8.64 -4.24
N TYR A 245 5.22 -7.41 -3.72
CA TYR A 245 5.55 -6.21 -4.52
C TYR A 245 6.99 -6.25 -5.01
N HIS A 246 7.27 -5.58 -6.12
CA HIS A 246 8.65 -5.28 -6.51
C HIS A 246 9.15 -4.04 -5.75
N VAL A 247 10.48 -3.95 -5.52
CA VAL A 247 11.11 -2.93 -4.65
C VAL A 247 10.91 -1.48 -5.16
N GLU A 248 10.57 -1.32 -6.43
CA GLU A 248 10.27 -0.02 -7.08
C GLU A 248 8.77 0.32 -7.11
N GLU A 249 7.94 -0.49 -6.47
CA GLU A 249 6.48 -0.33 -6.48
C GLU A 249 5.94 0.31 -5.20
N GLU A 250 6.79 1.06 -4.47
CA GLU A 250 6.44 1.61 -3.16
C GLU A 250 5.23 2.56 -3.22
N ILE A 251 5.06 3.27 -4.33
CA ILE A 251 3.94 4.19 -4.54
C ILE A 251 2.63 3.43 -4.72
N ALA A 252 2.62 2.34 -5.49
CA ALA A 252 1.42 1.54 -5.73
C ALA A 252 0.96 0.83 -4.44
N ALA A 253 1.92 0.28 -3.70
CA ALA A 253 1.70 -0.27 -2.37
C ALA A 253 1.10 0.77 -1.41
N ALA A 254 1.66 1.98 -1.37
CA ALA A 254 1.16 3.05 -0.50
C ALA A 254 -0.26 3.51 -0.87
N ILE A 255 -0.56 3.66 -2.16
CA ILE A 255 -1.91 4.03 -2.64
C ILE A 255 -2.95 2.99 -2.21
N SER A 256 -2.66 1.70 -2.39
CA SER A 256 -3.61 0.63 -2.07
C SER A 256 -3.92 0.60 -0.57
N LEU A 257 -2.87 0.58 0.26
CA LEU A 257 -3.00 0.60 1.72
C LEU A 257 -3.66 1.90 2.23
N TYR A 258 -3.40 3.05 1.59
CA TYR A 258 -4.07 4.31 1.92
C TYR A 258 -5.57 4.24 1.66
N LEU A 259 -5.99 3.73 0.49
CA LEU A 259 -7.40 3.56 0.15
C LEU A 259 -8.10 2.60 1.12
N ASP A 260 -7.45 1.53 1.54
CA ASP A 260 -8.04 0.62 2.52
C ASP A 260 -8.31 1.31 3.86
N ILE A 261 -7.35 2.11 4.34
CA ILE A 261 -7.51 2.86 5.60
C ILE A 261 -8.59 3.92 5.48
N ILE A 262 -8.63 4.68 4.37
CA ILE A 262 -9.65 5.71 4.15
C ILE A 262 -11.04 5.09 4.07
N ASN A 263 -11.20 3.98 3.34
CA ASN A 263 -12.50 3.33 3.22
C ASN A 263 -12.93 2.67 4.53
N LEU A 264 -12.01 2.06 5.28
CA LEU A 264 -12.28 1.58 6.63
C LEU A 264 -12.71 2.74 7.56
N PHE A 265 -12.01 3.87 7.50
CA PHE A 265 -12.38 5.07 8.25
C PHE A 265 -13.78 5.56 7.92
N LEU A 266 -14.12 5.69 6.64
CA LEU A 266 -15.45 6.13 6.20
C LEU A 266 -16.55 5.14 6.62
N ALA A 267 -16.26 3.84 6.59
CA ALA A 267 -17.17 2.80 7.06
C ALA A 267 -17.44 2.93 8.57
N ILE A 268 -16.37 3.02 9.38
CA ILE A 268 -16.46 3.21 10.84
C ILE A 268 -17.19 4.53 11.17
N LEU A 269 -16.85 5.61 10.48
CA LEU A 269 -17.50 6.92 10.64
C LEU A 269 -19.01 6.82 10.45
N ARG A 270 -19.46 6.09 9.42
CA ARG A 270 -20.88 5.87 9.15
C ARG A 270 -21.55 5.03 10.24
N ILE A 271 -20.90 3.95 10.70
CA ILE A 271 -21.39 3.11 11.82
C ILE A 271 -21.60 3.96 13.07
N LEU A 272 -20.59 4.74 13.48
CA LEU A 272 -20.66 5.56 14.68
C LEU A 272 -21.71 6.66 14.56
N ASN A 273 -21.90 7.24 13.37
CA ASN A 273 -22.94 8.22 13.14
C ASN A 273 -24.35 7.65 13.28
N GLN A 274 -24.59 6.42 12.83
CA GLN A 274 -25.90 5.77 12.94
C GLN A 274 -26.21 5.29 14.35
N GLN A 275 -25.20 5.00 15.18
CA GLN A 275 -25.41 4.65 16.59
C GLN A 275 -25.74 5.87 17.47
N ASN A 276 -25.34 7.06 17.04
CA ASN A 276 -25.55 8.32 17.78
C ASN A 276 -26.83 9.07 17.36
N ASN A 277 -27.52 8.63 16.29
CA ASN A 277 -28.79 9.19 15.80
C ASN A 277 -29.93 8.21 16.04
#